data_AF-A0A925V0U3-F1
#
_entry.id   AF-A0A925V0U3-F1
#
_cell.length_a   1.000
_cell.length_b   1.000
_cell.length_c   1.000
_cell.angle_alpha   90.00
_cell.angle_beta   90.00
_cell.angle_gamma   90.00
#
_symmetry.space_group_name_H-M   'P 1'
#
loop_
_entity.id
_entity.type
_entity.pdbx_description
1 polymer ?
#
loop_
_entity_poly.entity_id
_entity_poly.type
_entity_poly.pdbx_seq_one_letter_code
_entity_poly.pdbx_strand_id
1 'polypeptide(L)'
;MRPRNTKKIIAFTAIPILIAGWALFRPELALVNNSVDEAAPSGKTSEVIGKGEFASYAHETTGTAQLLMAGDKKILRLSGFKTSNGPDVHVLLVKGSDSKMFDANAALDLGVIKGNVGDQNYELPAGTNLADYQSVSIWCKRFNVSFGGATLAKEMTKTSWRSTHDGLHLVAFGEIVVTFGKFRADAPGVKGKAQLVEDKGLRFIRLSGASAGMSKGVEVYLVKKETFSKGTDLNTLTKIKLGTFQPGAKQEFAVSKDLDLWLYRSVALWDPAAKKVVGAANLRSAQEAKPPINLLFA
;
A
#
# COMPACT_ATOMS: atom_id res chain seq x y z
N MET A 1 28.86 -43.11 56.82
CA MET A 1 28.71 -42.57 55.44
C MET A 1 28.13 -41.16 55.53
N ARG A 2 28.89 -40.10 55.17
CA ARG A 2 28.37 -38.72 55.17
C ARG A 2 27.36 -38.57 54.02
N PRO A 3 26.15 -38.03 54.25
CA PRO A 3 25.17 -37.84 53.19
C PRO A 3 25.74 -36.87 52.15
N ARG A 4 25.91 -37.37 50.93
CA ARG A 4 26.50 -36.65 49.81
C ARG A 4 25.62 -35.44 49.49
N ASN A 5 26.20 -34.24 49.54
CA ASN A 5 25.58 -32.92 49.40
C ASN A 5 24.99 -32.63 47.99
N THR A 6 24.57 -33.67 47.28
CA THR A 6 24.13 -33.62 45.87
C THR A 6 22.98 -32.64 45.66
N LYS A 7 22.06 -32.49 46.63
CA LYS A 7 20.98 -31.49 46.57
C LYS A 7 21.51 -30.04 46.58
N LYS A 8 22.58 -29.75 47.34
CA LYS A 8 23.21 -28.42 47.37
C LYS A 8 23.96 -28.13 46.08
N ILE A 9 24.62 -29.15 45.50
CA ILE A 9 25.34 -29.03 44.23
C ILE A 9 24.35 -28.80 43.08
N ILE A 10 23.26 -29.58 43.01
CA ILE A 10 22.20 -29.38 42.01
C ILE A 10 21.55 -28.01 42.15
N ALA A 11 21.29 -27.53 43.37
CA ALA A 11 20.78 -26.18 43.57
C ALA A 11 21.79 -25.11 43.10
N PHE A 12 23.07 -25.27 43.39
CA PHE A 12 24.12 -24.32 42.97
C PHE A 12 24.33 -24.27 41.46
N THR A 13 24.03 -25.34 40.71
CA THR A 13 24.19 -25.36 39.25
C THR A 13 22.88 -25.11 38.49
N ALA A 14 21.78 -25.69 38.94
CA ALA A 14 20.50 -25.59 38.23
C ALA A 14 19.87 -24.20 38.36
N ILE A 15 20.01 -23.54 39.52
CA ILE A 15 19.46 -22.20 39.74
C ILE A 15 20.11 -21.16 38.80
N PRO A 16 21.43 -21.04 38.68
CA PRO A 16 22.02 -20.08 37.74
C PRO A 16 21.73 -20.44 36.27
N ILE A 17 21.61 -21.73 35.91
CA ILE A 17 21.20 -22.14 34.56
C ILE A 17 19.75 -21.71 34.29
N LEU A 18 18.84 -21.89 35.25
CA LEU A 18 17.46 -21.45 35.13
C LEU A 18 17.35 -19.92 35.07
N ILE A 19 18.12 -19.19 35.90
CA ILE A 19 18.17 -17.72 35.86
C ILE A 19 18.74 -17.24 34.53
N ALA A 20 19.82 -17.85 34.04
CA ALA A 20 20.39 -17.52 32.73
C ALA A 20 19.41 -17.85 31.61
N GLY A 21 18.74 -19.00 31.67
CA GLY A 21 17.70 -19.39 30.72
C GLY A 21 16.52 -18.41 30.71
N TRP A 22 16.04 -18.01 31.89
CA TRP A 22 14.97 -17.03 32.04
C TRP A 22 15.40 -15.64 31.53
N ALA A 23 16.62 -15.21 31.85
CA ALA A 23 17.18 -13.94 31.36
C ALA A 23 17.44 -13.93 29.84
N LEU A 24 17.74 -15.08 29.23
CA LEU A 24 17.92 -15.22 27.79
C LEU A 24 16.59 -15.35 27.03
N PHE A 25 15.56 -15.92 27.67
CA PHE A 25 14.25 -16.13 27.05
C PHE A 25 13.28 -14.97 27.27
N ARG A 26 13.41 -14.24 28.40
CA ARG A 26 12.59 -13.08 28.80
C ARG A 26 11.08 -13.29 28.58
N PRO A 27 10.48 -14.38 29.11
CA PRO A 27 9.07 -14.72 28.86
C PRO A 27 8.09 -13.63 29.33
N GLU A 28 8.48 -12.81 30.30
CA GLU A 28 7.69 -11.69 30.81
C GLU A 28 7.39 -10.62 29.77
N LEU A 29 8.24 -10.46 28.74
CA LEU A 29 7.98 -9.52 27.64
C LEU A 29 6.72 -9.91 26.84
N ALA A 30 6.32 -11.18 26.82
CA ALA A 30 5.07 -11.58 26.18
C ALA A 30 3.82 -10.98 26.83
N LEU A 31 3.92 -10.52 28.08
CA LEU A 31 2.79 -10.01 28.88
C LEU A 31 2.81 -8.48 29.08
N VAL A 32 3.93 -7.81 28.81
CA VAL A 32 4.12 -6.38 29.12
C VAL A 32 4.01 -5.53 27.85
N ASN A 33 2.98 -4.69 27.75
CA ASN A 33 2.90 -3.69 26.68
C ASN A 33 3.78 -2.48 27.01
N ASN A 34 4.70 -2.15 26.11
CA ASN A 34 5.44 -0.90 26.08
C ASN A 34 4.80 0.05 25.05
N SER A 35 4.15 1.09 25.54
CA SER A 35 3.46 2.07 24.70
C SER A 35 4.35 3.28 24.44
N VAL A 36 4.42 3.71 23.20
CA VAL A 36 5.10 4.94 22.77
C VAL A 36 4.11 5.77 21.97
N ASP A 37 3.99 7.06 22.27
CA ASP A 37 3.13 7.98 21.52
C ASP A 37 3.93 9.22 21.13
N GLU A 38 4.61 9.13 19.98
CA GLU A 38 5.38 10.23 19.43
C GLU A 38 4.49 11.11 18.56
N ALA A 39 4.54 12.41 18.85
CA ALA A 39 3.87 13.43 18.05
C ALA A 39 4.25 13.32 16.57
N ALA A 40 3.29 13.65 15.70
CA ALA A 40 3.55 13.71 14.27
C ALA A 40 4.65 14.76 13.98
N PRO A 41 5.60 14.46 13.07
CA PRO A 41 6.67 15.39 12.75
C PRO A 41 6.08 16.68 12.16
N SER A 42 6.24 17.78 12.89
CA SER A 42 5.72 19.10 12.58
C SER A 42 6.77 19.95 11.87
N GLY A 43 6.93 19.72 10.57
CA GLY A 43 7.65 20.61 9.65
C GLY A 43 6.70 21.55 8.91
N LYS A 44 7.16 22.76 8.54
CA LYS A 44 6.39 23.73 7.72
C LYS A 44 5.86 23.15 6.40
N THR A 45 6.43 22.04 5.94
CA THR A 45 5.99 21.24 4.80
C THR A 45 6.15 19.77 5.18
N SER A 46 5.11 19.16 5.75
CA SER A 46 5.06 17.71 6.01
C SER A 46 4.32 17.06 4.84
N GLU A 47 5.08 16.37 3.99
CA GLU A 47 4.55 15.72 2.79
C GLU A 47 4.57 14.20 2.96
N VAL A 48 3.42 13.56 2.72
CA VAL A 48 3.33 12.09 2.67
C VAL A 48 3.78 11.63 1.29
N ILE A 49 4.87 10.88 1.24
CA ILE A 49 5.47 10.34 0.01
C ILE A 49 4.93 8.94 -0.28
N GLY A 50 4.60 8.20 0.78
CA GLY A 50 4.07 6.84 0.67
C GLY A 50 3.33 6.42 1.93
N LYS A 51 2.33 5.55 1.76
CA LYS A 51 1.49 5.05 2.84
C LYS A 51 1.11 3.60 2.60
N GLY A 52 1.09 2.80 3.67
CA GLY A 52 0.66 1.41 3.65
C GLY A 52 -0.02 1.04 4.96
N GLU A 53 -0.95 0.09 4.90
CA GLU A 53 -1.52 -0.53 6.10
C GLU A 53 -0.75 -1.81 6.44
N PHE A 54 -0.56 -2.08 7.72
CA PHE A 54 0.10 -3.30 8.17
C PHE A 54 -0.80 -4.51 7.98
N ALA A 55 -0.23 -5.57 7.39
CA ALA A 55 -0.76 -6.91 7.39
C ALA A 55 -0.02 -7.78 8.40
N SER A 56 -0.77 -8.60 9.13
CA SER A 56 -0.23 -9.58 10.08
C SER A 56 0.44 -10.76 9.37
N TYR A 57 1.57 -11.22 9.89
CA TYR A 57 2.28 -12.43 9.42
C TYR A 57 2.45 -13.44 10.56
N ALA A 58 3.65 -13.55 11.14
CA ALA A 58 3.90 -14.47 12.26
C ALA A 58 3.19 -14.04 13.55
N HIS A 59 2.91 -12.74 13.69
CA HIS A 59 2.21 -12.17 14.82
C HIS A 59 1.13 -11.18 14.36
N GLU A 60 0.10 -11.00 15.18
CA GLU A 60 -0.90 -9.98 14.92
C GLU A 60 -0.22 -8.60 14.93
N THR A 61 -0.34 -7.87 13.82
CA THR A 61 0.25 -6.54 13.64
C THR A 61 -0.73 -5.64 12.92
N THR A 62 -1.04 -4.49 13.51
CA THR A 62 -1.98 -3.50 12.96
C THR A 62 -1.38 -2.10 12.99
N GLY A 63 -1.99 -1.19 12.23
CA GLY A 63 -1.59 0.20 12.12
C GLY A 63 -1.28 0.61 10.68
N THR A 64 -0.70 1.79 10.54
CA THR A 64 -0.31 2.38 9.25
C THR A 64 1.16 2.75 9.27
N ALA A 65 1.88 2.46 8.19
CA ALA A 65 3.20 2.99 7.91
C ALA A 65 3.10 4.16 6.91
N GLN A 66 3.74 5.28 7.21
CA GLN A 66 3.80 6.46 6.35
C GLN A 66 5.23 6.95 6.21
N LEU A 67 5.64 7.19 4.97
CA LEU A 67 6.93 7.81 4.67
C LEU A 67 6.70 9.30 4.44
N LEU A 68 7.32 10.12 5.29
CA LEU A 68 7.11 11.56 5.37
C LEU A 68 8.39 12.32 5.00
N MET A 69 8.23 13.44 4.30
CA MET A 69 9.25 14.49 4.19
C MET A 69 8.90 15.59 5.18
N ALA A 70 9.78 15.87 6.14
CA ALA A 70 9.62 16.96 7.11
C ALA A 70 10.80 17.93 6.95
N GLY A 71 10.66 18.91 6.05
CA GLY A 71 11.79 19.72 5.59
C GLY A 71 12.80 18.85 4.84
N ASP A 72 14.08 18.90 5.23
CA ASP A 72 15.14 18.08 4.62
C ASP A 72 15.24 16.65 5.19
N LYS A 73 14.43 16.34 6.21
CA LYS A 73 14.45 15.04 6.88
C LYS A 73 13.41 14.09 6.27
N LYS A 74 13.82 12.82 6.14
CA LYS A 74 12.95 11.71 5.74
C LYS A 74 12.61 10.88 6.97
N ILE A 75 11.33 10.66 7.22
CA ILE A 75 10.86 10.00 8.43
C ILE A 75 9.90 8.89 8.03
N LEU A 76 10.12 7.68 8.55
CA LEU A 76 9.11 6.64 8.57
C LEU A 76 8.30 6.78 9.86
N ARG A 77 7.02 7.09 9.73
CA ARG A 77 6.05 7.13 10.84
C ARG A 77 5.22 5.86 10.84
N LEU A 78 5.10 5.25 12.02
CA LEU A 78 4.13 4.22 12.33
C LEU A 78 3.01 4.86 13.16
N SER A 79 1.75 4.72 12.75
CA SER A 79 0.59 5.29 13.44
C SER A 79 -0.47 4.24 13.73
N GLY A 80 -1.08 4.33 14.92
CA GLY A 80 -1.98 3.31 15.46
C GLY A 80 -1.31 1.95 15.52
N PHE A 81 0.02 1.91 15.66
CA PHE A 81 0.80 0.69 15.55
C PHE A 81 0.57 -0.21 16.76
N LYS A 82 0.36 -1.50 16.51
CA LYS A 82 0.27 -2.51 17.56
C LYS A 82 0.85 -3.81 17.04
N THR A 83 1.74 -4.42 17.81
CA THR A 83 2.31 -5.74 17.51
C THR A 83 2.62 -6.52 18.79
N SER A 84 3.00 -7.78 18.63
CA SER A 84 3.48 -8.61 19.74
C SER A 84 4.91 -8.24 20.12
N ASN A 85 5.26 -8.38 21.40
CA ASN A 85 6.67 -8.26 21.80
C ASN A 85 7.49 -9.41 21.26
N GLY A 86 8.75 -9.11 20.93
CA GLY A 86 9.76 -10.11 20.61
C GLY A 86 11.10 -9.71 21.23
N PRO A 87 12.03 -10.66 21.35
CA PRO A 87 13.31 -10.43 22.01
C PRO A 87 14.26 -9.50 21.25
N ASP A 88 14.06 -9.32 19.93
CA ASP A 88 14.95 -8.53 19.07
C ASP A 88 14.21 -8.05 17.81
N VAL A 89 13.20 -7.16 17.98
CA VAL A 89 12.30 -6.72 16.91
C VAL A 89 12.72 -5.37 16.36
N HIS A 90 12.90 -5.30 15.05
CA HIS A 90 13.41 -4.16 14.29
C HIS A 90 12.41 -3.66 13.26
N VAL A 91 12.55 -2.40 12.87
CA VAL A 91 11.83 -1.80 11.74
C VAL A 91 12.75 -1.78 10.52
N LEU A 92 12.40 -2.55 9.50
CA LEU A 92 13.17 -2.65 8.27
C LEU A 92 12.44 -1.97 7.10
N LEU A 93 13.19 -1.19 6.32
CA LEU A 93 12.76 -0.69 5.01
C LEU A 93 13.22 -1.66 3.93
N VAL A 94 12.28 -2.22 3.17
CA VAL A 94 12.55 -3.33 2.24
C VAL A 94 12.48 -2.85 0.79
N LYS A 95 13.44 -3.31 -0.01
CA LYS A 95 13.47 -3.09 -1.45
C LYS A 95 12.49 -4.04 -2.12
N GLY A 96 11.48 -3.50 -2.80
CA GLY A 96 10.37 -4.28 -3.38
C GLY A 96 9.15 -4.40 -2.46
N SER A 97 8.07 -4.95 -3.02
CA SER A 97 6.73 -4.93 -2.42
C SER A 97 6.48 -6.06 -1.40
N ASP A 98 7.31 -7.09 -1.38
CA ASP A 98 7.20 -8.23 -0.46
C ASP A 98 7.91 -7.90 0.87
N SER A 99 7.13 -7.67 1.91
CA SER A 99 7.60 -7.40 3.27
C SER A 99 7.62 -8.64 4.17
N LYS A 100 7.27 -9.83 3.63
CA LYS A 100 7.27 -11.10 4.35
C LYS A 100 8.48 -11.96 4.02
N MET A 101 8.83 -12.09 2.73
CA MET A 101 9.96 -12.90 2.25
C MET A 101 10.93 -12.00 1.48
N PHE A 102 11.98 -11.55 2.18
CA PHE A 102 13.01 -10.67 1.61
C PHE A 102 14.37 -10.99 2.23
N ASP A 103 15.45 -10.54 1.59
CA ASP A 103 16.78 -10.60 2.17
C ASP A 103 16.95 -9.47 3.20
N ALA A 104 16.93 -9.83 4.49
CA ALA A 104 17.08 -8.89 5.58
C ALA A 104 18.43 -8.16 5.60
N ASN A 105 19.48 -8.72 4.97
CA ASN A 105 20.79 -8.04 4.86
C ASN A 105 20.79 -6.94 3.79
N ALA A 106 19.88 -7.03 2.80
CA ALA A 106 19.71 -6.03 1.75
C ALA A 106 18.71 -4.92 2.14
N ALA A 107 17.94 -5.13 3.21
CA ALA A 107 17.01 -4.17 3.78
C ALA A 107 17.74 -3.11 4.62
N LEU A 108 17.13 -1.93 4.73
CA LEU A 108 17.65 -0.87 5.58
C LEU A 108 17.06 -0.99 6.99
N ASP A 109 17.93 -1.26 7.97
CA ASP A 109 17.54 -1.34 9.38
C ASP A 109 17.45 0.06 10.00
N LEU A 110 16.26 0.45 10.44
CA LEU A 110 15.99 1.72 11.12
C LEU A 110 16.14 1.62 12.64
N GLY A 111 16.38 0.41 13.16
CA GLY A 111 16.60 0.12 14.56
C GLY A 111 15.47 -0.69 15.21
N VAL A 112 15.65 -0.95 16.50
CA VAL A 112 14.71 -1.69 17.35
C VAL A 112 13.39 -0.91 17.50
N ILE A 113 12.26 -1.61 17.57
CA ILE A 113 10.97 -0.98 17.86
C ILE A 113 11.04 -0.26 19.22
N LYS A 114 10.57 0.99 19.28
CA LYS A 114 10.57 1.77 20.53
C LYS A 114 9.49 1.29 21.50
N GLY A 115 8.36 0.83 20.96
CA GLY A 115 7.25 0.24 21.70
C GLY A 115 6.46 -0.72 20.82
N ASN A 116 5.77 -1.67 21.45
CA ASN A 116 4.88 -2.60 20.73
C ASN A 116 3.47 -2.03 20.54
N VAL A 117 3.17 -0.87 21.14
CA VAL A 117 1.91 -0.14 20.98
C VAL A 117 2.19 1.36 20.79
N GLY A 118 1.42 2.00 19.90
CA GLY A 118 1.36 3.44 19.71
C GLY A 118 2.30 4.01 18.65
N ASP A 119 2.21 5.33 18.46
CA ASP A 119 2.80 6.07 17.35
C ASP A 119 4.30 6.28 17.52
N GLN A 120 5.07 6.03 16.45
CA GLN A 120 6.53 6.03 16.49
C GLN A 120 7.12 6.59 15.19
N ASN A 121 8.20 7.34 15.29
CA ASN A 121 8.90 7.93 14.15
C ASN A 121 10.34 7.42 14.07
N TYR A 122 10.80 7.10 12.87
CA TYR A 122 12.16 6.64 12.57
C TYR A 122 12.77 7.55 11.51
N GLU A 123 13.86 8.24 11.84
CA GLU A 123 14.59 9.05 10.87
C GLU A 123 15.40 8.15 9.92
N LEU A 124 15.29 8.39 8.62
CA LEU A 124 16.08 7.66 7.62
C LEU A 124 17.45 8.32 7.45
N PRO A 125 18.52 7.55 7.18
CA PRO A 125 19.83 8.10 6.86
C PRO A 125 19.78 9.12 5.72
N ALA A 126 20.59 10.18 5.84
CA ALA A 126 20.72 11.17 4.78
C ALA A 126 21.17 10.51 3.47
N GLY A 127 20.59 10.94 2.34
CA GLY A 127 20.89 10.36 1.02
C GLY A 127 20.12 9.07 0.67
N THR A 128 19.32 8.51 1.59
CA THR A 128 18.50 7.32 1.28
C THR A 128 17.54 7.60 0.11
N ASN A 129 17.65 6.83 -0.98
CA ASN A 129 16.75 6.95 -2.12
C ASN A 129 15.44 6.21 -1.83
N LEU A 130 14.37 6.96 -1.60
CA LEU A 130 13.06 6.41 -1.25
C LEU A 130 12.40 5.63 -2.39
N ALA A 131 12.84 5.81 -3.63
CA ALA A 131 12.30 5.06 -4.76
C ALA A 131 12.67 3.57 -4.73
N ASP A 132 13.75 3.22 -4.03
CA ASP A 132 14.23 1.84 -3.96
C ASP A 132 13.42 0.99 -2.97
N TYR A 133 12.72 1.64 -2.03
CA TYR A 133 12.00 0.98 -0.95
C TYR A 133 10.49 1.08 -1.16
N GLN A 134 9.82 -0.07 -1.19
CA GLN A 134 8.39 -0.16 -1.51
C GLN A 134 7.58 -0.81 -0.39
N SER A 135 8.24 -1.27 0.68
CA SER A 135 7.56 -1.85 1.82
C SER A 135 8.35 -1.71 3.12
N VAL A 136 7.64 -1.90 4.23
CA VAL A 136 8.14 -1.88 5.60
C VAL A 136 7.89 -3.25 6.21
N SER A 137 8.86 -3.79 6.93
CA SER A 137 8.71 -5.04 7.66
C SER A 137 9.08 -4.87 9.13
N ILE A 138 8.25 -5.40 10.02
CA ILE A 138 8.55 -5.55 11.45
C ILE A 138 9.23 -6.90 11.62
N TRP A 139 10.54 -6.90 11.84
CA TRP A 139 11.39 -8.07 11.71
C TRP A 139 12.00 -8.48 13.05
N CYS A 140 11.83 -9.74 13.45
CA CYS A 140 12.55 -10.28 14.59
C CYS A 140 13.88 -10.87 14.12
N LYS A 141 14.98 -10.16 14.40
CA LYS A 141 16.33 -10.53 13.94
C LYS A 141 16.83 -11.83 14.57
N ARG A 142 16.51 -12.07 15.84
CA ARG A 142 16.86 -13.31 16.54
C ARG A 142 16.23 -14.57 15.94
N PHE A 143 15.00 -14.48 15.45
CA PHE A 143 14.25 -15.63 14.91
C PHE A 143 14.11 -15.61 13.38
N ASN A 144 14.69 -14.61 12.72
CA ASN A 144 14.68 -14.46 11.27
C ASN A 144 13.25 -14.54 10.69
N VAL A 145 12.30 -13.84 11.30
CA VAL A 145 10.87 -13.89 10.95
C VAL A 145 10.24 -12.50 10.94
N SER A 146 9.33 -12.26 9.99
CA SER A 146 8.54 -11.04 9.92
C SER A 146 7.24 -11.18 10.73
N PHE A 147 7.01 -10.24 11.64
CA PHE A 147 5.82 -10.16 12.48
C PHE A 147 4.64 -9.61 11.68
N GLY A 148 4.90 -8.56 10.91
CA GLY A 148 3.92 -7.93 10.02
C GLY A 148 4.63 -6.96 9.08
N GLY A 149 3.95 -6.55 8.02
CA GLY A 149 4.53 -5.67 7.02
C GLY A 149 3.50 -4.82 6.30
N ALA A 150 3.95 -3.70 5.74
CA ALA A 150 3.11 -2.74 5.04
C ALA A 150 3.74 -2.41 3.69
N THR A 151 3.00 -2.60 2.59
CA THR A 151 3.43 -2.13 1.27
C THR A 151 3.11 -0.64 1.15
N LEU A 152 4.13 0.17 0.85
CA LEU A 152 4.00 1.61 0.73
C LEU A 152 3.49 1.97 -0.67
N ALA A 153 2.21 2.29 -0.78
CA ALA A 153 1.68 2.96 -1.96
C ALA A 153 2.19 4.39 -1.98
N LYS A 154 2.88 4.78 -3.06
CA LYS A 154 3.38 6.14 -3.23
C LYS A 154 2.20 7.11 -3.27
N GLU A 155 2.08 7.99 -2.29
CA GLU A 155 1.17 9.12 -2.40
C GLU A 155 1.87 10.12 -3.31
N MET A 156 1.48 10.13 -4.59
CA MET A 156 1.89 11.19 -5.49
C MET A 156 1.23 12.47 -4.97
N THR A 157 2.03 13.35 -4.39
CA THR A 157 1.58 14.71 -4.15
C THR A 157 1.06 15.30 -5.44
N LYS A 158 -0.04 16.04 -5.30
CA LYS A 158 -0.63 16.89 -6.33
C LYS A 158 0.34 18.04 -6.66
N THR A 159 1.51 17.74 -7.16
CA THR A 159 2.39 18.74 -7.77
C THR A 159 2.10 18.70 -9.25
N SER A 160 1.55 19.81 -9.71
CA SER A 160 1.16 20.10 -11.08
C SER A 160 2.23 19.66 -12.09
N TRP A 161 1.96 18.56 -12.79
CA TRP A 161 2.74 18.17 -13.97
C TRP A 161 2.51 19.18 -15.09
N ARG A 162 3.31 20.24 -15.11
CA ARG A 162 3.60 21.00 -16.31
C ARG A 162 4.44 20.10 -17.22
N SER A 163 3.80 19.66 -18.29
CA SER A 163 4.39 19.03 -19.47
C SER A 163 5.77 19.61 -19.80
N THR A 164 6.81 18.78 -19.70
CA THR A 164 8.03 18.90 -20.51
C THR A 164 8.72 17.53 -20.66
N HIS A 165 8.56 16.98 -21.87
CA HIS A 165 9.48 16.17 -22.68
C HIS A 165 9.82 14.69 -22.34
N ASP A 166 9.67 13.91 -23.43
CA ASP A 166 10.47 12.77 -23.88
C ASP A 166 10.57 11.52 -22.99
N GLY A 167 9.75 10.51 -23.33
CA GLY A 167 9.92 9.15 -22.83
C GLY A 167 8.65 8.38 -22.48
N LEU A 168 7.46 8.82 -22.93
CA LEU A 168 6.20 8.14 -22.63
C LEU A 168 5.94 7.01 -23.64
N HIS A 169 6.14 5.76 -23.24
CA HIS A 169 5.69 4.60 -24.02
C HIS A 169 4.22 4.29 -23.66
N LEU A 170 3.30 4.65 -24.55
CA LEU A 170 1.87 4.35 -24.43
C LEU A 170 1.63 2.85 -24.68
N VAL A 171 1.28 2.11 -23.62
CA VAL A 171 1.03 0.65 -23.69
C VAL A 171 -0.40 0.32 -24.13
N ALA A 172 -1.36 1.21 -23.87
CA ALA A 172 -2.73 1.09 -24.37
C ALA A 172 -3.42 2.46 -24.45
N PHE A 173 -4.34 2.59 -25.40
CA PHE A 173 -5.28 3.71 -25.45
C PHE A 173 -6.69 3.17 -25.30
N GLY A 174 -7.39 3.62 -24.25
CA GLY A 174 -8.83 3.75 -24.24
C GLY A 174 -9.16 5.23 -24.04
N GLU A 175 -10.19 5.76 -24.68
CA GLU A 175 -10.88 6.91 -24.08
C GLU A 175 -11.65 6.38 -22.85
N ILE A 176 -11.94 7.22 -21.84
CA ILE A 176 -13.28 7.05 -21.22
C ILE A 176 -14.21 7.44 -22.36
N VAL A 177 -14.52 6.47 -23.21
CA VAL A 177 -15.85 6.39 -23.73
C VAL A 177 -16.63 5.95 -22.51
N VAL A 178 -17.34 6.89 -21.88
CA VAL A 178 -18.57 6.49 -21.23
C VAL A 178 -19.35 5.85 -22.36
N THR A 179 -19.42 4.52 -22.42
CA THR A 179 -20.36 3.87 -23.33
C THR A 179 -21.74 4.12 -22.74
N PHE A 180 -22.23 5.35 -22.93
CA PHE A 180 -23.56 5.52 -23.46
C PHE A 180 -23.55 4.85 -24.83
N GLY A 181 -23.79 3.54 -24.85
CA GLY A 181 -24.45 2.95 -26.00
C GLY A 181 -25.76 3.71 -26.12
N LYS A 182 -25.94 4.44 -27.23
CA LYS A 182 -27.06 5.33 -27.55
C LYS A 182 -28.16 5.38 -26.48
N PHE A 183 -28.02 6.28 -25.51
CA PHE A 183 -29.20 6.87 -24.89
C PHE A 183 -29.01 8.37 -24.76
N ARG A 184 -30.10 9.04 -25.08
CA ARG A 184 -30.28 10.48 -25.09
C ARG A 184 -30.00 11.07 -23.71
N ALA A 185 -29.65 12.34 -23.73
CA ALA A 185 -29.42 13.19 -22.58
C ALA A 185 -30.58 13.15 -21.58
N ASP A 186 -30.34 12.68 -20.35
CA ASP A 186 -31.26 12.90 -19.21
C ASP A 186 -30.62 12.73 -17.81
N ALA A 187 -29.30 12.98 -17.68
CA ALA A 187 -28.71 13.47 -16.42
C ALA A 187 -27.41 14.26 -16.69
N PRO A 188 -27.28 15.53 -16.22
CA PRO A 188 -26.12 16.36 -16.53
C PRO A 188 -24.89 15.94 -15.71
N GLY A 189 -23.70 15.88 -16.33
CA GLY A 189 -22.52 16.37 -15.59
C GLY A 189 -21.23 15.55 -15.48
N VAL A 190 -21.08 14.36 -16.06
CA VAL A 190 -19.78 13.64 -15.97
C VAL A 190 -19.22 13.33 -17.35
N LYS A 191 -18.16 14.05 -17.73
CA LYS A 191 -17.36 13.81 -18.93
C LYS A 191 -15.90 13.58 -18.52
N GLY A 192 -15.18 12.60 -19.04
CA GLY A 192 -13.77 12.37 -18.66
C GLY A 192 -13.02 11.45 -19.63
N LYS A 193 -11.76 11.11 -19.35
CA LYS A 193 -10.89 10.09 -20.01
C LYS A 193 -10.18 9.20 -18.97
N ALA A 194 -10.12 7.89 -19.19
CA ALA A 194 -9.41 6.90 -18.35
C ALA A 194 -8.43 6.20 -19.25
N GLN A 195 -7.18 6.14 -18.82
CA GLN A 195 -6.11 5.53 -19.58
C GLN A 195 -5.31 4.65 -18.64
N LEU A 196 -4.92 3.46 -19.10
CA LEU A 196 -3.87 2.69 -18.45
C LEU A 196 -2.54 3.20 -18.98
N VAL A 197 -1.67 3.66 -18.08
CA VAL A 197 -0.36 4.22 -18.38
C VAL A 197 0.69 3.38 -17.67
N GLU A 198 1.76 3.00 -18.36
CA GLU A 198 2.93 2.40 -17.73
C GLU A 198 4.10 3.37 -17.86
N ASP A 199 4.70 3.75 -16.73
CA ASP A 199 5.85 4.66 -16.68
C ASP A 199 6.93 4.08 -15.75
N LYS A 200 8.17 3.97 -16.23
CA LYS A 200 9.32 3.41 -15.50
C LYS A 200 9.05 2.07 -14.80
N GLY A 201 8.23 1.22 -15.41
CA GLY A 201 7.84 -0.06 -14.83
C GLY A 201 6.86 0.06 -13.66
N LEU A 202 6.04 1.10 -13.64
CA LEU A 202 4.89 1.22 -12.74
C LEU A 202 3.64 1.42 -13.60
N ARG A 203 2.53 0.78 -13.23
CA ARG A 203 1.25 0.88 -13.94
C ARG A 203 0.28 1.78 -13.20
N PHE A 204 -0.46 2.59 -13.95
CA PHE A 204 -1.39 3.58 -13.40
C PHE A 204 -2.66 3.65 -14.23
N ILE A 205 -3.80 3.83 -13.57
CA ILE A 205 -5.03 4.31 -14.21
C ILE A 205 -5.07 5.82 -14.08
N ARG A 206 -4.94 6.52 -15.21
CA ARG A 206 -5.04 7.98 -15.31
C ARG A 206 -6.47 8.37 -15.64
N LEU A 207 -7.14 9.07 -14.74
CA LEU A 207 -8.42 9.73 -14.96
C LEU A 207 -8.21 11.22 -15.24
N SER A 208 -8.89 11.77 -16.24
CA SER A 208 -8.80 13.21 -16.59
C SER A 208 -10.14 13.78 -17.06
N GLY A 209 -10.35 15.08 -16.86
CA GLY A 209 -11.49 15.82 -17.42
C GLY A 209 -12.83 15.69 -16.69
N ALA A 210 -12.93 14.88 -15.63
CA ALA A 210 -14.17 14.67 -14.89
C ALA A 210 -14.55 15.86 -14.00
N SER A 211 -15.58 16.59 -14.41
CA SER A 211 -16.18 17.66 -13.63
C SER A 211 -17.65 17.91 -13.98
N ALA A 212 -18.38 18.30 -12.94
CA ALA A 212 -19.73 18.90 -12.90
C ALA A 212 -20.95 17.95 -12.82
N GLY A 213 -20.87 16.88 -12.02
CA GLY A 213 -22.05 16.07 -11.66
C GLY A 213 -21.80 15.01 -10.59
N MET A 214 -20.66 15.06 -9.89
CA MET A 214 -20.25 14.05 -8.91
C MET A 214 -20.38 14.57 -7.49
N SER A 215 -21.00 13.75 -6.65
CA SER A 215 -21.01 13.86 -5.18
C SER A 215 -19.57 13.94 -4.63
N LYS A 216 -19.34 14.67 -3.54
CA LYS A 216 -18.03 14.61 -2.86
C LYS A 216 -17.79 13.17 -2.38
N GLY A 217 -16.62 12.60 -2.68
CA GLY A 217 -16.23 11.27 -2.19
C GLY A 217 -16.56 10.09 -3.10
N VAL A 218 -16.68 10.29 -4.41
CA VAL A 218 -16.80 9.19 -5.37
C VAL A 218 -15.57 8.30 -5.31
N GLU A 219 -15.76 6.99 -5.21
CA GLU A 219 -14.70 6.00 -5.16
C GLU A 219 -14.40 5.43 -6.55
N VAL A 220 -13.14 5.13 -6.81
CA VAL A 220 -12.66 4.54 -8.06
C VAL A 220 -12.36 3.07 -7.83
N TYR A 221 -12.91 2.22 -8.68
CA TYR A 221 -12.72 0.77 -8.64
C TYR A 221 -12.25 0.24 -9.98
N LEU A 222 -11.43 -0.79 -9.93
CA LEU A 222 -11.14 -1.65 -11.07
C LEU A 222 -11.97 -2.93 -10.95
N VAL A 223 -12.61 -3.37 -12.03
CA VAL A 223 -13.66 -4.40 -11.95
C VAL A 223 -13.49 -5.44 -13.05
N LYS A 224 -13.76 -6.70 -12.71
CA LYS A 224 -13.81 -7.82 -13.65
C LYS A 224 -15.11 -7.87 -14.46
N LYS A 225 -15.55 -6.76 -15.04
CA LYS A 225 -16.80 -6.66 -15.80
C LYS A 225 -16.60 -5.81 -17.05
N GLU A 226 -17.02 -6.31 -18.20
CA GLU A 226 -16.83 -5.62 -19.48
C GLU A 226 -17.85 -4.49 -19.72
N THR A 227 -19.05 -4.65 -19.19
CA THR A 227 -20.19 -3.77 -19.46
C THR A 227 -20.95 -3.46 -18.18
N PHE A 228 -21.22 -2.19 -17.90
CA PHE A 228 -22.03 -1.76 -16.76
C PHE A 228 -23.40 -1.30 -17.22
N SER A 229 -24.42 -1.62 -16.43
CA SER A 229 -25.76 -1.03 -16.57
C SER A 229 -25.94 0.08 -15.53
N LYS A 230 -26.77 1.08 -15.84
CA LYS A 230 -27.15 2.14 -14.88
C LYS A 230 -27.68 1.51 -13.60
N GLY A 231 -27.16 1.91 -12.44
CA GLY A 231 -27.58 1.36 -11.13
C GLY A 231 -26.97 0.00 -10.77
N THR A 232 -25.99 -0.51 -11.52
CA THR A 232 -25.26 -1.73 -11.13
C THR A 232 -24.70 -1.57 -9.72
N ASP A 233 -25.00 -2.51 -8.83
CA ASP A 233 -24.38 -2.59 -7.51
C ASP A 233 -23.00 -3.25 -7.63
N LEU A 234 -21.95 -2.50 -7.30
CA LEU A 234 -20.57 -3.01 -7.31
C LEU A 234 -20.31 -4.04 -6.21
N ASN A 235 -21.13 -4.15 -5.17
CA ASN A 235 -20.93 -5.13 -4.10
C ASN A 235 -21.11 -6.57 -4.58
N THR A 236 -21.78 -6.76 -5.72
CA THR A 236 -21.97 -8.08 -6.35
C THR A 236 -20.82 -8.49 -7.26
N LEU A 237 -19.81 -7.63 -7.45
CA LEU A 237 -18.74 -7.82 -8.42
C LEU A 237 -17.38 -7.92 -7.74
N THR A 238 -16.49 -8.72 -8.34
CA THR A 238 -15.07 -8.69 -7.98
C THR A 238 -14.46 -7.36 -8.40
N LYS A 239 -14.05 -6.58 -7.40
CA LYS A 239 -13.55 -5.22 -7.55
C LYS A 239 -12.28 -4.99 -6.73
N ILE A 240 -11.42 -4.11 -7.20
CA ILE A 240 -10.25 -3.60 -6.50
C ILE A 240 -10.46 -2.11 -6.30
N LYS A 241 -10.43 -1.64 -5.05
CA LYS A 241 -10.52 -0.22 -4.75
C LYS A 241 -9.19 0.45 -5.12
N LEU A 242 -9.26 1.49 -5.94
CA LEU A 242 -8.09 2.25 -6.40
C LEU A 242 -7.90 3.54 -5.60
N GLY A 243 -8.99 4.18 -5.16
CA GLY A 243 -8.93 5.41 -4.37
C GLY A 243 -10.21 6.24 -4.47
N THR A 244 -10.12 7.52 -4.13
CA THR A 244 -11.23 8.47 -4.19
C THR A 244 -10.98 9.51 -5.29
N PHE A 245 -11.97 9.67 -6.17
CA PHE A 245 -11.97 10.64 -7.24
C PHE A 245 -12.29 12.05 -6.73
N GLN A 246 -11.56 13.04 -7.23
CA GLN A 246 -11.74 14.45 -6.93
C GLN A 246 -12.06 15.23 -8.21
N PRO A 247 -13.25 15.83 -8.32
CA PRO A 247 -13.66 16.57 -9.52
C PRO A 247 -12.70 17.72 -9.88
N GLY A 248 -12.49 17.92 -11.18
CA GLY A 248 -11.73 19.06 -11.71
C GLY A 248 -10.21 18.86 -11.80
N ALA A 249 -9.67 17.72 -11.37
CA ALA A 249 -8.24 17.41 -11.48
C ALA A 249 -7.99 16.16 -12.35
N LYS A 250 -6.82 16.10 -12.97
CA LYS A 250 -6.26 14.83 -13.48
C LYS A 250 -5.74 14.04 -12.28
N GLN A 251 -6.05 12.75 -12.21
CA GLN A 251 -5.64 11.88 -11.11
C GLN A 251 -5.14 10.55 -11.65
N GLU A 252 -4.11 10.01 -11.00
CA GLU A 252 -3.53 8.72 -11.34
C GLU A 252 -3.65 7.78 -10.15
N PHE A 253 -4.01 6.53 -10.42
CA PHE A 253 -4.17 5.51 -9.40
C PHE A 253 -3.22 4.37 -9.73
N ALA A 254 -2.29 4.09 -8.82
CA ALA A 254 -1.33 3.01 -8.99
C ALA A 254 -2.04 1.64 -9.06
N VAL A 255 -1.52 0.76 -9.91
CA VAL A 255 -2.04 -0.59 -10.12
C VAL A 255 -0.88 -1.57 -10.08
N SER A 256 -1.11 -2.73 -9.46
CA SER A 256 -0.12 -3.81 -9.44
C SER A 256 0.26 -4.24 -10.86
N LYS A 257 1.55 -4.51 -11.06
CA LYS A 257 2.08 -5.07 -12.31
C LYS A 257 1.59 -6.49 -12.59
N ASP A 258 1.35 -7.26 -11.54
CA ASP A 258 0.89 -8.65 -11.62
C ASP A 258 -0.62 -8.75 -11.85
N LEU A 259 -1.29 -7.61 -11.97
CA LEU A 259 -2.71 -7.58 -12.25
C LEU A 259 -2.99 -8.07 -13.67
N ASP A 260 -3.82 -9.10 -13.78
CA ASP A 260 -4.33 -9.58 -15.06
C ASP A 260 -5.34 -8.59 -15.67
N LEU A 261 -4.85 -7.79 -16.62
CA LEU A 261 -5.64 -6.82 -17.37
C LEU A 261 -6.65 -7.48 -18.30
N TRP A 262 -6.47 -8.77 -18.62
CA TRP A 262 -7.45 -9.55 -19.35
C TRP A 262 -8.68 -9.84 -18.49
N LEU A 263 -8.55 -9.87 -17.17
CA LEU A 263 -9.69 -9.99 -16.24
C LEU A 263 -10.25 -8.63 -15.84
N TYR A 264 -9.40 -7.66 -15.54
CA TYR A 264 -9.78 -6.35 -15.00
C TYR A 264 -9.91 -5.28 -16.09
N ARG A 265 -11.00 -5.39 -16.86
CA ARG A 265 -11.18 -4.63 -18.10
C ARG A 265 -11.81 -3.25 -17.96
N SER A 266 -12.29 -2.89 -16.78
CA SER A 266 -13.04 -1.65 -16.64
C SER A 266 -12.77 -0.93 -15.33
N VAL A 267 -12.85 0.39 -15.41
CA VAL A 267 -12.86 1.31 -14.27
C VAL A 267 -14.30 1.71 -13.99
N ALA A 268 -14.71 1.65 -12.73
CA ALA A 268 -16.01 2.12 -12.26
C ALA A 268 -15.85 3.23 -11.21
N LEU A 269 -16.73 4.22 -11.30
CA LEU A 269 -16.87 5.33 -10.37
C LEU A 269 -18.13 5.06 -9.54
N TRP A 270 -17.94 4.87 -8.24
CA TRP A 270 -18.96 4.49 -7.29
C TRP A 270 -19.32 5.66 -6.39
N ASP A 271 -20.61 5.97 -6.28
CA ASP A 271 -21.09 6.89 -5.27
C ASP A 271 -21.50 6.09 -4.01
N PRO A 272 -20.75 6.21 -2.89
CA PRO A 272 -21.09 5.50 -1.67
C PRO A 272 -22.38 5.98 -1.02
N ALA A 273 -22.76 7.25 -1.19
CA ALA A 273 -23.99 7.80 -0.64
C ALA A 273 -25.21 7.28 -1.41
N ALA A 274 -25.11 7.22 -2.73
CA ALA A 274 -26.18 6.72 -3.59
C ALA A 274 -26.14 5.20 -3.84
N LYS A 275 -25.14 4.50 -3.30
CA LYS A 275 -24.88 3.06 -3.48
C LYS A 275 -25.03 2.60 -4.94
N LYS A 276 -24.46 3.36 -5.87
CA LYS A 276 -24.59 3.07 -7.31
C LYS A 276 -23.36 3.50 -8.09
N VAL A 277 -23.13 2.83 -9.23
CA VAL A 277 -22.16 3.29 -10.23
C VAL A 277 -22.68 4.56 -10.89
N VAL A 278 -21.88 5.62 -10.82
CA VAL A 278 -22.15 6.94 -11.41
C VAL A 278 -21.38 7.17 -12.70
N GLY A 279 -20.37 6.34 -13.00
CA GLY A 279 -19.65 6.35 -14.27
C GLY A 279 -18.79 5.10 -14.42
N ALA A 280 -18.47 4.70 -15.65
CA ALA A 280 -17.54 3.62 -15.91
C ALA A 280 -16.87 3.80 -17.27
N ALA A 281 -15.69 3.19 -17.45
CA ALA A 281 -15.03 3.07 -18.73
C ALA A 281 -14.34 1.73 -18.90
N ASN A 282 -14.35 1.25 -20.14
CA ASN A 282 -13.65 0.06 -20.54
C ASN A 282 -12.23 0.44 -21.00
N LEU A 283 -11.22 -0.33 -20.57
CA LEU A 283 -9.81 -0.04 -20.74
C LEU A 283 -9.17 -0.80 -21.93
N ARG A 284 -9.95 -1.21 -22.93
CA ARG A 284 -9.40 -1.89 -24.12
C ARG A 284 -8.32 -1.06 -24.81
N SER A 285 -7.30 -1.75 -25.33
CA SER A 285 -6.30 -1.16 -26.23
C SER A 285 -6.93 -0.85 -27.59
N ALA A 286 -6.56 0.27 -28.20
CA ALA A 286 -6.93 0.62 -29.58
C ALA A 286 -6.53 -0.44 -30.64
N GLN A 287 -5.57 -1.34 -30.34
CA GLN A 287 -5.22 -2.46 -31.22
C GLN A 287 -6.31 -3.54 -31.31
N GLU A 288 -7.10 -3.76 -30.25
CA GLU A 288 -8.22 -4.70 -30.25
C GLU A 288 -9.52 -4.09 -30.81
N ALA A 289 -9.55 -2.77 -31.01
CA ALA A 289 -10.72 -2.03 -31.48
C ALA A 289 -10.82 -1.93 -33.00
N LYS A 290 -9.81 -2.36 -33.77
CA LYS A 290 -9.96 -2.48 -35.22
C LYS A 290 -10.93 -3.62 -35.51
N PRO A 291 -12.02 -3.41 -36.29
CA PRO A 291 -12.78 -4.54 -36.81
C PRO A 291 -11.82 -5.43 -37.60
N PRO A 292 -12.07 -6.75 -37.70
CA PRO A 292 -11.26 -7.62 -38.53
C PRO A 292 -11.11 -6.95 -39.89
N ILE A 293 -9.86 -6.79 -40.33
CA ILE A 293 -9.56 -6.40 -41.69
C ILE A 293 -10.22 -7.48 -42.54
N ASN A 294 -11.34 -7.15 -43.19
CA ASN A 294 -11.80 -7.92 -44.34
C ASN A 294 -10.66 -7.82 -45.35
N LEU A 295 -9.81 -8.84 -45.34
CA LEU A 295 -8.95 -9.15 -46.47
C LEU A 295 -9.90 -9.50 -47.62
N LEU A 296 -10.26 -8.49 -48.39
CA LEU A 296 -10.66 -8.67 -49.78
C LEU A 296 -9.46 -9.29 -50.49
N PHE A 297 -9.41 -10.61 -50.55
CA PHE A 297 -8.72 -11.30 -51.61
C PHE A 297 -9.72 -11.50 -52.74
N ALA A 298 -9.41 -10.83 -53.86
CA ALA A 298 -9.85 -11.07 -55.24
C ALA A 298 -11.32 -11.43 -55.50
#